data_AF-A0A6B9CKL2-F1
#
_entry.id   AF-A0A6B9CKL2-F1
#
_cell.length_a   1.000
_cell.length_b   1.000
_cell.length_c   1.000
_cell.angle_alpha   90.00
_cell.angle_beta   90.00
_cell.angle_gamma   90.00
#
_symmetry.space_group_name_H-M   'P 1'
#
loop_
_entity.id
_entity.type
_entity.pdbx_description
1 polymer ?
#
loop_
_entity_poly.entity_id
_entity_poly.type
_entity_poly.pdbx_seq_one_letter_code
_entity_poly.pdbx_strand_id
1 'polypeptide(L)'
;TLPPQPVSAMVWNGDGRAVNLWTEASAQGKLLQALGFTLATPPATLQSAHSMGQRKDILQLSGENLAAGLNGQTYLLFAAEDNTAAQVMSNAFLAQTPAVRAKAVYALGLDSFRLDYYSASHLLTRLEALFVKS
;
A
#
# COMPACT_ATOMS: atom_id res chain seq x y z
N THR A 1 16.91 -5.72 -6.08
CA THR A 1 16.16 -6.83 -5.47
C THR A 1 14.86 -6.32 -4.87
N LEU A 2 13.76 -7.05 -5.05
CA LEU A 2 12.47 -6.68 -4.44
C LEU A 2 12.58 -6.57 -2.90
N PRO A 3 11.74 -5.74 -2.26
CA PRO A 3 11.69 -5.65 -0.80
C PRO A 3 11.06 -6.93 -0.21
N PRO A 4 11.07 -7.11 1.13
CA PRO A 4 10.39 -8.22 1.79
C PRO A 4 8.93 -8.35 1.34
N GLN A 5 8.55 -9.55 0.92
CA GLN A 5 7.21 -9.89 0.43
C GLN A 5 6.41 -10.64 1.53
N PRO A 6 5.07 -10.61 1.51
CA PRO A 6 4.21 -9.86 0.59
C PRO A 6 4.13 -8.37 0.95
N VAL A 7 3.65 -7.54 0.03
CA VAL A 7 3.51 -6.10 0.20
C VAL A 7 2.05 -5.68 0.41
N SER A 8 1.82 -4.64 1.22
CA SER A 8 0.53 -3.95 1.29
C SER A 8 0.63 -2.63 0.54
N ALA A 9 -0.09 -2.52 -0.58
CA ALA A 9 -0.14 -1.34 -1.44
C ALA A 9 -1.37 -0.49 -1.09
N MET A 10 -1.18 0.77 -0.67
CA MET A 10 -2.30 1.56 -0.14
C MET A 10 -2.17 3.05 -0.42
N VAL A 11 -3.28 3.76 -0.30
CA VAL A 11 -3.32 5.22 -0.13
C VAL A 11 -3.64 5.53 1.32
N TRP A 12 -2.79 6.36 1.94
CA TRP A 12 -2.95 6.82 3.32
C TRP A 12 -3.91 8.02 3.39
N ASN A 13 -4.99 7.90 4.16
CA ASN A 13 -6.08 8.88 4.19
C ASN A 13 -6.49 9.29 5.62
N GLY A 14 -7.32 10.33 5.71
CA GLY A 14 -8.07 10.69 6.93
C GLY A 14 -7.18 11.00 8.13
N ASP A 15 -6.18 11.87 7.94
CA ASP A 15 -5.24 12.33 8.98
C ASP A 15 -4.57 11.18 9.73
N GLY A 16 -4.35 10.07 9.04
CA GLY A 16 -3.70 8.88 9.55
C GLY A 16 -4.58 7.92 10.33
N ARG A 17 -5.89 7.94 10.09
CA ARG A 17 -6.86 7.03 10.73
C ARG A 17 -7.55 6.07 9.76
N ALA A 18 -7.32 6.21 8.46
CA ALA A 18 -7.91 5.35 7.45
C ALA A 18 -6.96 5.10 6.28
N VAL A 19 -7.14 3.97 5.59
CA VAL A 19 -6.41 3.66 4.35
C VAL A 19 -7.35 3.07 3.33
N ASN A 20 -7.04 3.32 2.06
CA ASN A 20 -7.57 2.55 0.96
C ASN A 20 -6.48 1.58 0.52
N LEU A 21 -6.63 0.30 0.85
CA LEU A 21 -5.73 -0.75 0.43
C LEU A 21 -6.11 -1.20 -0.99
N TRP A 22 -5.16 -1.17 -1.92
CA TRP A 22 -5.34 -1.70 -3.27
C TRP A 22 -5.42 -3.22 -3.25
N THR A 23 -6.41 -3.77 -3.95
CA THR A 23 -6.55 -5.22 -4.13
C THR A 23 -5.86 -5.68 -5.41
N GLU A 24 -5.75 -7.00 -5.60
CA GLU A 24 -5.31 -7.60 -6.86
C GLU A 24 -6.20 -7.25 -8.06
N ALA A 25 -7.46 -6.84 -7.84
CA ALA A 25 -8.35 -6.45 -8.93
C ALA A 25 -8.08 -5.02 -9.43
N SER A 26 -7.35 -4.21 -8.67
CA SER A 26 -6.99 -2.83 -9.04
C SER A 26 -5.91 -2.78 -10.12
N ALA A 27 -5.82 -1.65 -10.84
CA ALA A 27 -4.74 -1.44 -11.80
C ALA A 27 -3.36 -1.45 -11.12
N GLN A 28 -3.27 -0.86 -9.92
CA GLN A 28 -2.08 -0.80 -9.10
C GLN A 28 -1.63 -2.19 -8.67
N GLY A 29 -2.58 -3.02 -8.21
CA GLY A 29 -2.30 -4.39 -7.81
C GLY A 29 -1.82 -5.24 -8.98
N LYS A 30 -2.49 -5.15 -10.13
CA LYS A 30 -2.08 -5.85 -11.36
C LYS A 30 -0.69 -5.43 -11.83
N LEU A 31 -0.38 -4.14 -11.79
CA LEU A 31 0.95 -3.63 -12.13
C LEU A 31 2.02 -4.21 -11.21
N LEU A 32 1.80 -4.15 -9.89
CA LEU A 32 2.75 -4.70 -8.92
C LEU A 32 2.97 -6.21 -9.12
N GLN A 33 1.91 -6.98 -9.38
CA GLN A 33 2.02 -8.40 -9.70
C GLN A 33 2.79 -8.66 -11.00
N ALA A 34 2.55 -7.87 -12.05
CA ALA A 34 3.31 -7.96 -13.30
C ALA A 34 4.81 -7.66 -13.11
N LEU A 35 5.15 -6.80 -12.13
CA LEU A 35 6.53 -6.52 -11.73
C LEU A 35 7.12 -7.56 -10.76
N GLY A 36 6.37 -8.62 -10.43
CA GLY A 36 6.82 -9.73 -9.58
C GLY A 36 6.58 -9.54 -8.07
N PHE A 37 5.88 -8.49 -7.65
CA PHE A 37 5.47 -8.35 -6.25
C PHE A 37 4.32 -9.30 -5.92
N THR A 38 4.30 -9.78 -4.68
CA THR A 38 3.17 -10.51 -4.11
C THR A 38 2.38 -9.58 -3.20
N LEU A 39 1.09 -9.39 -3.46
CA LEU A 39 0.22 -8.57 -2.61
C LEU A 39 -0.24 -9.36 -1.38
N ALA A 40 -0.25 -8.69 -0.23
CA ALA A 40 -0.75 -9.29 1.00
C ALA A 40 -2.29 -9.31 0.96
N THR A 41 -2.89 -10.45 1.30
CA THR A 41 -4.35 -10.61 1.34
C THR A 41 -4.85 -10.33 2.76
N PRO A 42 -5.70 -9.31 2.96
CA PRO A 42 -6.33 -9.06 4.26
C PRO A 42 -7.30 -10.18 4.64
N PRO A 43 -7.55 -10.41 5.95
CA PRO A 43 -8.54 -11.37 6.43
C PRO A 43 -9.92 -11.18 5.76
N ALA A 44 -10.58 -12.29 5.37
CA ALA A 44 -11.88 -12.27 4.70
C ALA A 44 -13.00 -11.58 5.52
N THR A 45 -12.88 -11.59 6.85
CA THR A 45 -13.78 -10.87 7.75
C THR A 45 -13.79 -9.36 7.50
N LEU A 46 -12.66 -8.78 7.07
CA LEU A 46 -12.56 -7.36 6.74
C LEU A 46 -13.09 -7.05 5.33
N GLN A 47 -13.03 -8.01 4.41
CA GLN A 47 -13.51 -7.87 3.03
C GLN A 47 -15.05 -7.76 2.95
N SER A 48 -15.75 -8.27 3.97
CA SER A 48 -17.21 -8.37 4.00
C SER A 48 -17.91 -7.11 4.55
N ALA A 49 -17.15 -6.15 5.10
CA ALA A 49 -17.70 -4.98 5.80
C ALA A 49 -18.35 -3.91 4.89
N HIS A 50 -18.24 -4.05 3.57
CA HIS A 50 -18.70 -3.04 2.61
C HIS A 50 -19.78 -3.58 1.66
N SER A 51 -20.97 -3.85 2.20
CA SER A 51 -22.18 -4.06 1.39
C SER A 51 -22.87 -2.71 1.14
N MET A 52 -22.50 -2.01 0.06
CA MET A 52 -23.34 -1.03 -0.69
C MET A 52 -22.49 -0.43 -1.84
N GLY A 53 -22.34 -1.19 -2.94
CA GLY A 53 -21.53 -0.82 -4.11
C GLY A 53 -20.18 -1.53 -4.11
N GLN A 54 -20.10 -2.70 -4.76
CA GLN A 54 -18.92 -3.57 -4.73
C GLN A 54 -17.73 -2.96 -5.49
N ARG A 55 -16.98 -2.08 -4.83
CA ARG A 55 -15.62 -1.76 -5.25
C ARG A 55 -14.75 -2.97 -5.01
N LYS A 56 -14.32 -3.60 -6.10
CA LYS A 56 -13.39 -4.74 -6.05
C LYS A 56 -11.94 -4.29 -6.01
N ASP A 57 -11.67 -3.04 -6.38
CA ASP A 57 -10.33 -2.47 -6.56
C ASP A 57 -9.70 -1.98 -5.25
N ILE A 58 -10.50 -1.64 -4.23
CA ILE A 58 -9.98 -1.25 -2.92
C ILE A 58 -10.69 -1.95 -1.77
N LEU A 59 -9.97 -2.08 -0.67
CA LEU A 59 -10.52 -2.35 0.65
C LEU A 59 -10.26 -1.14 1.54
N GLN A 60 -11.32 -0.51 2.05
CA GLN A 60 -11.19 0.59 2.99
C GLN A 60 -11.05 0.04 4.41
N LEU A 61 -9.97 0.42 5.09
CA LEU A 61 -9.67 0.04 6.47
C LEU A 61 -9.57 1.29 7.33
N SER A 62 -10.07 1.24 8.56
CA SER A 62 -9.98 2.34 9.53
C SER A 62 -10.02 1.80 10.96
N GLY A 63 -9.62 2.64 11.92
CA GLY A 63 -9.69 2.32 13.35
C GLY A 63 -8.89 1.07 13.71
N GLU A 64 -9.49 0.18 14.48
CA GLU A 64 -8.90 -1.09 14.95
C GLU A 64 -8.58 -2.08 13.81
N ASN A 65 -9.23 -1.93 12.65
CA ASN A 65 -9.04 -2.84 11.52
C ASN A 65 -7.76 -2.57 10.72
N LEU A 66 -7.08 -1.45 10.97
CA LEU A 66 -5.85 -1.08 10.26
C LEU A 66 -4.74 -2.12 10.44
N ALA A 67 -4.41 -2.46 11.69
CA ALA A 67 -3.33 -3.41 11.98
C ALA A 67 -3.65 -4.82 11.47
N ALA A 68 -4.92 -5.22 11.56
CA ALA A 68 -5.37 -6.54 11.10
C ALA A 68 -5.38 -6.66 9.57
N GLY A 69 -5.69 -5.57 8.86
CA GLY A 69 -5.74 -5.56 7.40
C GLY A 69 -4.41 -5.25 6.70
N LEU A 70 -3.48 -4.58 7.37
CA LEU A 70 -2.14 -4.27 6.86
C LEU A 70 -1.12 -5.32 7.34
N ASN A 71 -1.17 -6.50 6.72
CA ASN A 71 -0.36 -7.66 7.08
C ASN A 71 0.87 -7.90 6.18
N GLY A 72 1.21 -6.94 5.30
CA GLY A 72 2.41 -7.00 4.48
C GLY A 72 3.71 -6.82 5.27
N GLN A 73 4.79 -7.41 4.76
CA GLN A 73 6.16 -7.19 5.23
C GLN A 73 6.74 -5.85 4.76
N THR A 74 6.15 -5.27 3.70
CA THR A 74 6.51 -3.96 3.16
C THR A 74 5.24 -3.16 2.87
N TYR A 75 5.25 -1.86 3.15
CA TYR A 75 4.19 -0.94 2.77
C TYR A 75 4.61 -0.07 1.59
N LEU A 76 3.77 -0.03 0.57
CA LEU A 76 3.92 0.83 -0.60
C LEU A 76 2.81 1.87 -0.58
N LEU A 77 3.17 3.13 -0.32
CA LEU A 77 2.25 4.24 -0.18
C LEU A 77 2.12 4.98 -1.52
N PHE A 78 0.95 4.84 -2.12
CA PHE A 78 0.54 5.56 -3.32
C PHE A 78 0.00 6.95 -2.93
N ALA A 79 0.12 7.91 -3.84
CA ALA A 79 -0.24 9.31 -3.65
C ALA A 79 0.41 9.93 -2.40
N ALA A 80 1.68 9.59 -2.16
CA ALA A 80 2.36 9.87 -0.91
C ALA A 80 3.82 10.28 -1.12
N GLU A 81 4.32 11.08 -0.18
CA GLU A 81 5.73 11.49 -0.07
C GLU A 81 6.32 11.02 1.26
N ASP A 82 7.61 11.33 1.48
CA ASP A 82 8.36 10.87 2.65
C ASP A 82 7.74 11.34 3.99
N ASN A 83 7.09 12.50 4.02
CA ASN A 83 6.33 12.95 5.20
C ASN A 83 5.17 11.98 5.53
N THR A 84 4.45 11.51 4.52
CA THR A 84 3.38 10.52 4.70
C THR A 84 3.96 9.19 5.19
N ALA A 85 5.11 8.75 4.65
CA ALA A 85 5.79 7.57 5.15
C ALA A 85 6.21 7.72 6.63
N ALA A 86 6.69 8.90 7.03
CA ALA A 86 7.01 9.21 8.43
C ALA A 86 5.77 9.21 9.34
N GLN A 87 4.61 9.67 8.86
CA GLN A 87 3.35 9.58 9.59
C GLN A 87 2.90 8.14 9.78
N VAL A 88 3.00 7.30 8.75
CA VAL A 88 2.70 5.86 8.83
C VAL A 88 3.63 5.17 9.83
N MET A 89 4.93 5.48 9.77
CA MET A 89 5.95 4.95 10.67
C MET A 89 5.75 5.36 12.14
N SER A 90 5.18 6.54 12.39
CA SER A 90 4.90 7.04 13.75
C SER A 90 3.49 6.69 14.26
N ASN A 91 2.68 6.00 13.46
CA ASN A 91 1.31 5.65 13.83
C ASN A 91 1.28 4.55 14.92
N ALA A 92 0.66 4.85 16.06
CA ALA A 92 0.59 3.94 17.20
C ALA A 92 -0.13 2.61 16.88
N PHE A 93 -1.14 2.62 16.01
CA PHE A 93 -1.86 1.39 15.63
C PHE A 93 -1.01 0.48 14.74
N LEU A 94 -0.04 1.05 14.01
CA LEU A 94 0.82 0.31 13.08
C LEU A 94 2.19 -0.03 13.67
N ALA A 95 2.54 0.51 14.84
CA ALA A 95 3.86 0.36 15.45
C ALA A 95 4.33 -1.10 15.61
N GLN A 96 3.39 -2.04 15.75
CA GLN A 96 3.68 -3.47 15.90
C GLN A 96 3.65 -4.26 14.58
N THR A 97 3.30 -3.64 13.46
CA THR A 97 3.22 -4.35 12.19
C THR A 97 4.61 -4.70 11.66
N PRO A 98 4.75 -5.80 10.89
CA PRO A 98 6.06 -6.22 10.38
C PRO A 98 6.77 -5.13 9.56
N ALA A 99 6.05 -4.46 8.66
CA ALA A 99 6.61 -3.41 7.80
C ALA A 99 7.14 -2.21 8.60
N VAL A 100 6.41 -1.74 9.62
CA VAL A 100 6.86 -0.60 10.44
C VAL A 100 8.06 -0.99 11.29
N ARG A 101 8.04 -2.19 11.92
CA ARG A 101 9.18 -2.68 12.70
C ARG A 101 10.44 -2.86 11.84
N ALA A 102 10.28 -3.29 10.60
CA ALA A 102 11.37 -3.45 9.63
C ALA A 102 11.78 -2.14 8.94
N LYS A 103 11.09 -1.02 9.21
CA LYS A 103 11.24 0.26 8.50
C LYS A 103 11.08 0.13 6.97
N ALA A 104 10.25 -0.82 6.54
CA ALA A 104 9.95 -1.11 5.14
C ALA A 104 8.68 -0.38 4.70
N VAL A 105 8.69 0.95 4.78
CA VAL A 105 7.56 1.82 4.39
C VAL A 105 8.05 2.82 3.36
N TYR A 106 7.49 2.76 2.14
CA TYR A 106 8.00 3.51 1.00
C TYR A 106 6.92 4.36 0.35
N ALA A 107 7.23 5.64 0.14
CA ALA A 107 6.40 6.57 -0.60
C ALA A 107 6.71 6.51 -2.11
N LEU A 108 5.66 6.42 -2.92
CA LEU A 108 5.74 6.20 -4.37
C LEU A 108 5.51 7.46 -5.22
N GLY A 109 5.29 8.62 -4.60
CA GLY A 109 5.04 9.89 -5.29
C GLY A 109 3.56 10.28 -5.31
N LEU A 110 3.29 11.59 -5.40
CA LEU A 110 1.94 12.16 -5.36
C LEU A 110 1.11 11.84 -6.61
N ASP A 111 1.76 11.61 -7.74
CA ASP A 111 1.15 11.31 -9.03
C ASP A 111 0.79 9.82 -9.21
N SER A 112 1.13 8.95 -8.25
CA SER A 112 0.86 7.52 -8.33
C SER A 112 -0.60 7.12 -8.05
N PHE A 113 -1.50 8.06 -7.74
CA PHE A 113 -2.89 7.73 -7.37
C PHE A 113 -3.67 7.02 -8.48
N ARG A 114 -3.60 7.53 -9.71
CA ARG A 114 -4.18 6.90 -10.91
C ARG A 114 -3.03 6.45 -11.79
N LEU A 115 -3.21 5.30 -12.45
CA LEU A 115 -2.26 4.81 -13.44
C LEU A 115 -2.76 5.18 -14.84
N ASP A 116 -2.21 6.26 -15.37
CA ASP A 116 -2.17 6.59 -16.78
C ASP A 116 -0.75 6.36 -17.33
N TYR A 117 -0.54 6.61 -18.62
CA TYR A 117 0.74 6.36 -19.28
C TYR A 117 1.93 7.07 -18.60
N TYR A 118 1.74 8.32 -18.16
CA TYR A 118 2.81 9.12 -17.56
C TYR A 118 3.05 8.71 -16.11
N SER A 119 1.99 8.61 -15.31
CA SER A 119 2.08 8.21 -13.89
C SER A 119 2.59 6.77 -13.72
N ALA A 120 2.26 5.85 -14.64
CA ALA A 120 2.84 4.51 -14.62
C ALA A 120 4.36 4.52 -14.87
N SER A 121 4.83 5.36 -15.81
CA SER A 121 6.26 5.50 -16.11
C SER A 121 7.04 6.08 -14.92
N HIS A 122 6.50 7.11 -14.27
CA HIS A 122 7.09 7.66 -13.05
C HIS A 122 7.10 6.67 -11.90
N LEU A 123 6.02 5.90 -11.72
CA LEU A 123 5.95 4.86 -10.69
C LEU A 123 7.00 3.77 -10.94
N LEU A 124 7.17 3.31 -12.19
CA LEU A 124 8.21 2.34 -12.56
C LEU A 124 9.60 2.88 -12.21
N THR A 125 9.89 4.12 -12.64
CA THR A 125 11.16 4.79 -12.34
C THR A 125 11.42 4.87 -10.83
N ARG A 126 10.37 5.17 -10.05
CA ARG A 126 10.45 5.23 -8.59
C ARG A 126 10.71 3.85 -7.97
N LEU A 127 10.03 2.81 -8.43
CA LEU A 127 10.24 1.43 -7.94
C LEU A 127 11.64 0.93 -8.30
N GLU A 128 12.13 1.25 -9.49
CA GLU A 128 13.50 0.97 -9.91
C GLU A 128 14.50 1.68 -9.00
N ALA A 129 14.36 2.98 -8.79
CA ALA A 129 15.25 3.74 -7.89
C ALA A 129 15.26 3.21 -6.44
N LEU A 130 14.13 2.69 -5.96
CA LEU A 130 14.00 2.15 -4.59
C LEU A 130 14.58 0.74 -4.45
N PHE A 131 14.39 -0.12 -5.45
CA PHE A 131 14.60 -1.56 -5.29
C PHE A 131 15.62 -2.15 -6.26
N VAL A 132 15.89 -1.51 -7.39
CA VAL A 132 16.96 -1.90 -8.29
C VAL A 132 18.18 -1.08 -7.92
N LYS A 133 19.05 -1.69 -7.09
CA LYS A 133 20.39 -1.12 -6.83
C LYS A 133 21.09 -0.86 -8.17
N SER A 134 21.66 0.33 -8.31
CA SER A 134 22.77 0.59 -9.25
C SER A 134 23.94 -0.34 -8.98
#